data_AF-A0A1W9L080-F1
#
_entry.id   AF-A0A1W9L080-F1
#
_cell.length_a   1.000
_cell.length_b   1.000
_cell.length_c   1.000
_cell.angle_alpha   90.00
_cell.angle_beta   90.00
_cell.angle_gamma   90.00
#
_symmetry.space_group_name_H-M   'P 1'
#
loop_
_entity.id
_entity.type
_entity.pdbx_description
1 polymer ?
#
loop_
_entity_poly.entity_id
_entity_poly.type
_entity_poly.pdbx_seq_one_letter_code
_entity_poly.pdbx_strand_id
1 'polypeptide(L)'
;MNKMSDNLTIAQISDTHIDATARLNSYTQLDVREQLHTVLQALAQKKLDLLILSGDLAATAGEIEAYSWIQGALKIMPCPYIVMAGNHDDVKNMALVFNLPANDITGNMLYFKRNIKGK
;
A
#
# COMPACT_ATOMS: atom_id res chain seq x y z
N MET A 1 20.10 -29.30 -7.61
CA MET A 1 19.31 -28.11 -8.02
C MET A 1 18.14 -27.98 -7.06
N ASN A 2 18.09 -26.93 -6.24
CA ASN A 2 16.92 -26.68 -5.39
C ASN A 2 15.75 -26.27 -6.28
N LYS A 3 14.69 -27.08 -6.31
CA LYS A 3 13.43 -26.73 -6.95
C LYS A 3 12.97 -25.42 -6.32
N MET A 4 12.82 -24.35 -7.12
CA MET A 4 12.21 -23.12 -6.61
C MET A 4 10.84 -23.48 -6.05
N SER A 5 10.56 -23.01 -4.83
CA SER A 5 9.26 -23.18 -4.18
C SER A 5 8.16 -22.60 -5.09
N ASP A 6 7.18 -23.43 -5.46
CA ASP A 6 6.01 -23.04 -6.25
C ASP A 6 5.00 -22.20 -5.46
N ASN A 7 5.23 -22.01 -4.16
CA ASN A 7 4.32 -21.28 -3.29
C ASN A 7 4.48 -19.77 -3.48
N LEU A 8 3.34 -19.08 -3.44
CA LEU A 8 3.25 -17.62 -3.45
C LEU A 8 2.96 -17.16 -2.03
N THR A 9 3.83 -16.32 -1.48
CA THR A 9 3.65 -15.72 -0.14
C THR A 9 3.34 -14.24 -0.31
N ILE A 10 2.13 -13.85 0.08
CA ILE A 10 1.64 -12.47 0.00
C ILE A 10 1.42 -11.96 1.42
N ALA A 11 1.87 -10.75 1.71
CA ALA A 11 1.39 -9.99 2.86
C ALA A 11 0.33 -8.99 2.41
N GLN A 12 -0.73 -8.81 3.19
CA GLN A 12 -1.79 -7.85 2.93
C GLN A 12 -1.98 -6.96 4.17
N ILE A 13 -1.95 -5.66 3.95
CA ILE A 13 -2.25 -4.60 4.92
C ILE A 13 -3.46 -3.84 4.39
N SER A 14 -4.35 -3.40 5.28
CA SER A 14 -5.54 -2.62 4.93
C SER A 14 -5.76 -1.52 5.96
N ASP A 15 -6.53 -0.50 5.60
CA ASP A 15 -7.10 0.48 6.52
C ASP A 15 -6.03 1.24 7.33
N THR A 16 -5.00 1.75 6.65
CA THR A 16 -3.90 2.45 7.32
C THR A 16 -4.28 3.85 7.81
N HIS A 17 -5.29 4.47 7.18
CA HIS A 17 -5.83 5.80 7.54
C HIS A 17 -4.75 6.83 7.91
N ILE A 18 -3.75 7.00 7.06
CA ILE A 18 -2.66 7.96 7.29
C ILE A 18 -3.19 9.38 7.07
N ASP A 19 -3.05 10.24 8.07
CA ASP A 19 -3.35 11.67 7.92
C ASP A 19 -2.29 12.38 7.05
N ALA A 20 -2.71 13.46 6.39
CA ALA A 20 -1.85 14.26 5.51
C ALA A 20 -0.59 14.80 6.24
N THR A 21 -0.77 15.44 7.39
CA THR A 21 0.30 16.16 8.08
C THR A 21 0.36 15.87 9.58
N ALA A 22 -0.74 15.44 10.19
CA ALA A 22 -0.80 15.18 11.62
C ALA A 22 0.03 13.93 11.98
N ARG A 23 0.73 14.01 13.12
CA ARG A 23 1.45 12.85 13.68
C ARG A 23 0.47 11.83 14.26
N LEU A 24 -0.49 12.33 15.05
CA LEU A 24 -1.56 11.51 15.60
C LEU A 24 -2.74 11.56 14.64
N ASN A 25 -3.34 10.40 14.40
CA ASN A 25 -4.51 10.32 13.56
C ASN A 25 -5.67 11.09 14.19
N SER A 26 -6.35 11.89 13.37
CA SER A 26 -7.38 12.84 13.83
C SER A 26 -8.57 12.17 14.52
N TYR A 27 -8.88 10.92 14.17
CA TYR A 27 -10.01 10.16 14.72
C TYR A 27 -9.60 9.25 15.88
N THR A 28 -8.53 8.49 15.72
CA THR A 28 -8.11 7.46 16.68
C THR A 28 -7.15 7.98 17.76
N GLN A 29 -6.53 9.14 17.53
CA GLN A 29 -5.45 9.70 18.37
C GLN A 29 -4.21 8.80 18.50
N LEU A 30 -4.06 7.84 17.57
CA LEU A 30 -2.91 6.93 17.50
C LEU A 30 -1.88 7.44 16.49
N ASP A 31 -0.60 7.12 16.72
CA ASP A 31 0.46 7.32 15.73
C ASP A 31 0.41 6.18 14.69
N VAL A 32 -0.58 6.25 13.80
CA VAL A 32 -0.80 5.24 12.74
C VAL A 32 0.39 5.14 11.78
N ARG A 33 1.20 6.20 11.67
CA ARG A 33 2.45 6.22 10.92
C ARG A 33 3.49 5.31 11.57
N GLU A 34 3.71 5.46 12.88
CA GLU A 34 4.58 4.56 13.64
C GLU A 34 4.09 3.11 13.57
N GLN A 35 2.78 2.88 13.72
CA GLN A 35 2.20 1.54 13.62
C GLN A 35 2.47 0.88 12.26
N LEU A 36 2.21 1.58 11.15
CA LEU A 36 2.51 1.07 9.82
C LEU A 36 4.01 0.81 9.67
N HIS A 37 4.87 1.70 10.18
CA HIS A 37 6.31 1.52 10.12
C HIS A 37 6.76 0.25 10.85
N THR A 38 6.25 -0.01 12.07
CA THR A 38 6.52 -1.24 12.82
C THR A 38 6.10 -2.50 12.06
N VAL A 39 4.91 -2.48 11.43
CA VAL A 39 4.43 -3.60 10.61
C VAL A 39 5.36 -3.82 9.42
N LEU A 40 5.71 -2.76 8.68
CA LEU A 40 6.60 -2.87 7.53
C LEU A 40 8.00 -3.37 7.92
N GLN A 41 8.55 -2.94 9.05
CA GLN A 41 9.83 -3.46 9.57
C GLN A 41 9.76 -4.97 9.84
N ALA A 42 8.68 -5.45 10.45
CA ALA A 42 8.48 -6.88 10.71
C ALA A 42 8.28 -7.69 9.41
N LEU A 43 7.59 -7.11 8.42
CA LEU A 43 7.39 -7.75 7.12
C LEU A 43 8.64 -7.75 6.24
N ALA A 44 9.48 -6.72 6.31
CA ALA A 44 10.73 -6.63 5.57
C ALA A 44 11.74 -7.75 5.93
N GLN A 45 11.59 -8.36 7.11
CA GLN A 45 12.37 -9.51 7.55
C GLN A 45 11.84 -10.86 7.00
N LYS A 46 10.69 -10.87 6.33
CA LYS A 46 10.06 -12.07 5.77
C LYS A 46 10.35 -12.17 4.28
N LYS A 47 10.45 -13.40 3.76
CA LYS A 47 10.55 -13.66 2.32
C LYS A 47 9.16 -13.59 1.67
N LEU A 48 8.76 -12.38 1.29
CA LEU A 48 7.49 -12.09 0.62
C LEU A 48 7.71 -12.00 -0.90
N ASP A 49 6.73 -12.46 -1.66
CA ASP A 49 6.71 -12.29 -3.12
C ASP A 49 5.98 -11.00 -3.52
N LEU A 50 5.05 -10.54 -2.67
CA LEU A 50 4.23 -9.35 -2.91
C LEU A 50 3.71 -8.80 -1.58
N LEU A 51 3.68 -7.48 -1.46
CA LEU A 51 2.90 -6.75 -0.46
C LEU A 51 1.66 -6.12 -1.15
N ILE A 52 0.49 -6.25 -0.52
CA ILE A 52 -0.74 -5.59 -0.98
C ILE A 52 -1.21 -4.62 0.10
N LEU A 53 -1.52 -3.39 -0.30
CA LEU A 53 -2.21 -2.40 0.50
C LEU A 53 -3.64 -2.28 -0.04
N SER A 54 -4.63 -2.79 0.70
CA SER A 54 -5.95 -3.12 0.16
C SER A 54 -7.06 -2.09 0.38
N GLY A 55 -6.72 -0.82 0.58
CA GLY A 55 -7.69 0.28 0.67
C GLY A 55 -7.68 1.02 2.00
N ASP A 56 -8.39 2.16 2.01
CA ASP A 56 -8.48 3.12 3.10
C ASP A 56 -7.10 3.54 3.62
N LEU A 57 -6.26 3.92 2.66
CA LEU A 57 -4.87 4.26 2.92
C LEU A 57 -4.74 5.66 3.51
N ALA A 58 -5.47 6.61 2.95
CA ALA A 58 -5.59 7.96 3.47
C ALA A 58 -6.68 8.06 4.56
N ALA A 59 -6.52 8.98 5.51
CA ALA A 59 -7.46 9.12 6.64
C ALA A 59 -8.81 9.70 6.22
N THR A 60 -8.82 10.73 5.36
CA THR A 60 -10.02 11.55 5.15
C THR A 60 -10.58 11.37 3.75
N ALA A 61 -9.82 11.76 2.72
CA ALA A 61 -10.35 11.97 1.37
C ALA A 61 -9.25 11.87 0.29
N GLY A 62 -8.28 10.98 0.47
CA GLY A 62 -7.24 10.71 -0.51
C GLY A 62 -6.17 11.79 -0.62
N GLU A 63 -5.66 12.24 0.53
CA GLU A 63 -4.64 13.28 0.62
C GLU A 63 -3.31 12.85 -0.03
N ILE A 64 -2.75 13.71 -0.90
CA ILE A 64 -1.47 13.45 -1.61
C ILE A 64 -0.33 13.24 -0.62
N GLU A 65 -0.31 13.98 0.48
CA GLU A 65 0.72 13.90 1.52
C GLU A 65 0.68 12.55 2.25
N ALA A 66 -0.51 11.99 2.47
CA ALA A 66 -0.67 10.67 3.06
C ALA A 66 -0.06 9.60 2.14
N TYR A 67 -0.42 9.62 0.86
CA TYR A 67 0.16 8.71 -0.14
C TYR A 67 1.67 8.88 -0.28
N SER A 68 2.16 10.12 -0.27
CA SER A 68 3.59 10.42 -0.41
C SER A 68 4.37 9.88 0.78
N TRP A 69 3.81 10.01 1.99
CA TRP A 69 4.38 9.42 3.19
C TRP A 69 4.39 7.88 3.12
N ILE A 70 3.27 7.26 2.73
CA ILE A 70 3.17 5.80 2.56
C ILE A 70 4.19 5.29 1.54
N GLN A 71 4.29 5.93 0.37
CA GLN A 71 5.28 5.58 -0.65
C GLN A 71 6.71 5.66 -0.11
N GLY A 72 7.01 6.68 0.70
CA GLY A 72 8.29 6.79 1.39
C GLY A 72 8.54 5.63 2.36
N ALA A 73 7.54 5.28 3.18
CA ALA A 73 7.62 4.18 4.15
C ALA A 73 7.82 2.81 3.46
N LEU A 74 7.20 2.60 2.29
CA LEU A 74 7.31 1.35 1.53
C LEU A 74 8.71 1.10 0.95
N LYS A 75 9.61 2.09 0.92
CA LYS A 75 10.99 1.93 0.41
C LYS A 75 11.81 0.88 1.17
N ILE A 76 11.42 0.53 2.40
CA ILE A 76 12.12 -0.50 3.18
C ILE A 76 11.79 -1.94 2.73
N MET A 77 10.73 -2.12 1.93
CA MET A 77 10.27 -3.43 1.52
C MET A 77 11.15 -4.00 0.40
N PRO A 78 11.69 -5.22 0.54
CA PRO A 78 12.54 -5.83 -0.50
C PRO A 78 11.74 -6.44 -1.66
N CYS A 79 10.41 -6.53 -1.51
CA CYS A 79 9.48 -7.09 -2.49
C CYS A 79 8.65 -5.99 -3.15
N PRO A 80 8.09 -6.23 -4.35
CA PRO A 80 7.16 -5.29 -4.96
C PRO A 80 5.89 -5.12 -4.11
N TYR A 81 5.20 -4.00 -4.30
CA TYR A 81 3.90 -3.76 -3.69
C TYR A 81 2.85 -3.36 -4.73
N ILE A 82 1.58 -3.55 -4.35
CA ILE A 82 0.40 -3.08 -5.07
C ILE A 82 -0.48 -2.31 -4.10
N VAL A 83 -1.13 -1.25 -4.57
CA VAL A 83 -2.11 -0.48 -3.83
C VAL A 83 -3.50 -0.64 -4.47
N MET A 84 -4.52 -0.64 -3.62
CA MET A 84 -5.93 -0.57 -3.99
C MET A 84 -6.54 0.62 -3.27
N ALA A 85 -7.56 1.24 -3.87
CA ALA A 85 -8.30 2.34 -3.26
C ALA A 85 -9.48 1.79 -2.46
N GLY A 86 -9.65 2.29 -1.23
CA GLY A 86 -10.89 2.16 -0.46
C GLY A 86 -11.81 3.36 -0.66
N ASN A 87 -12.81 3.53 0.20
CA ASN A 87 -13.76 4.64 0.10
C ASN A 87 -13.21 5.96 0.64
N HIS A 88 -12.18 5.94 1.50
CA HIS A 88 -11.47 7.14 1.96
C HIS A 88 -10.40 7.62 0.97
N ASP A 89 -10.16 6.86 -0.10
CA ASP A 89 -9.12 7.12 -1.06
C ASP A 89 -9.62 7.88 -2.31
N ASP A 90 -8.72 8.67 -2.90
CA ASP A 90 -8.93 9.29 -4.20
C ASP A 90 -8.02 8.63 -5.23
N VAL A 91 -8.62 7.97 -6.22
CA VAL A 91 -7.88 7.19 -7.24
C VAL A 91 -6.96 8.07 -8.07
N LYS A 92 -7.29 9.35 -8.31
CA LYS A 92 -6.44 10.24 -9.12
C LYS A 92 -5.19 10.63 -8.36
N ASN A 93 -5.32 11.02 -7.10
CA ASN A 93 -4.20 11.34 -6.23
C ASN A 93 -3.34 10.10 -5.95
N MET A 94 -3.96 8.96 -5.71
CA MET A 94 -3.26 7.68 -5.55
C MET A 94 -2.47 7.34 -6.82
N ALA A 95 -3.10 7.46 -8.00
CA ALA A 95 -2.45 7.21 -9.28
C ALA A 95 -1.27 8.15 -9.54
N LEU A 96 -1.43 9.43 -9.22
CA LEU A 96 -0.37 10.42 -9.35
C LEU A 96 0.84 10.08 -8.48
N VAL A 97 0.62 9.80 -7.19
CA VAL A 97 1.71 9.56 -6.24
C VAL A 97 2.39 8.23 -6.48
N PHE A 98 1.61 7.14 -6.61
CA PHE A 98 2.16 5.79 -6.83
C PHE A 98 2.54 5.51 -8.29
N ASN A 99 2.37 6.49 -9.18
CA ASN A 99 2.61 6.36 -10.62
C ASN A 99 1.90 5.13 -11.22
N LEU A 100 0.59 5.01 -10.93
CA LEU A 100 -0.20 3.87 -11.36
C LEU A 100 -0.45 3.90 -12.88
N PRO A 101 -0.40 2.75 -13.56
CA PRO A 101 -0.70 2.68 -14.99
C PRO A 101 -2.11 3.19 -15.31
N ALA A 102 -2.23 4.07 -16.31
CA ALA A 102 -3.51 4.63 -16.71
C ALA A 102 -4.53 3.56 -17.16
N ASN A 103 -4.05 2.43 -17.68
CA ASN A 103 -4.91 1.31 -18.10
C ASN A 103 -5.48 0.49 -16.92
N ASP A 104 -5.00 0.70 -15.70
CA ASP A 104 -5.59 0.12 -14.50
C ASP A 104 -6.76 0.95 -13.96
N ILE A 105 -7.02 2.13 -14.53
CA ILE A 105 -8.02 3.07 -14.03
C ILE A 105 -9.21 3.08 -15.00
N THR A 106 -10.39 2.72 -14.51
CA THR A 106 -11.64 2.86 -15.26
C THR A 106 -12.62 3.69 -14.44
N GLY A 107 -12.94 4.89 -14.94
CA GLY A 107 -13.68 5.87 -14.16
C GLY A 107 -12.85 6.34 -12.95
N ASN A 108 -13.42 6.23 -11.75
CA ASN A 108 -12.73 6.56 -10.49
C ASN A 108 -12.39 5.31 -9.67
N MET A 109 -12.12 4.20 -10.34
CA MET A 109 -11.89 2.89 -9.72
C MET A 109 -10.65 2.24 -10.33
N LEU A 110 -9.99 1.38 -9.54
CA LEU A 110 -8.84 0.57 -9.98
C LEU A 110 -9.30 -0.84 -10.35
N TYR A 111 -8.98 -1.27 -11.57
CA TYR A 111 -9.21 -2.60 -12.09
C TYR A 111 -7.93 -3.10 -12.76
N PHE A 112 -7.32 -4.12 -12.19
CA PHE A 112 -6.07 -4.64 -12.72
C PHE A 112 -5.86 -6.13 -12.43
N LYS A 113 -4.99 -6.73 -13.24
CA LYS A 113 -4.43 -8.05 -13.02
C LYS A 113 -2.91 -7.94 -13.05
N ARG A 114 -2.22 -8.65 -12.15
CA ARG A 114 -0.77 -8.79 -12.15
C ARG A 114 -0.42 -10.28 -12.16
N ASN A 115 0.65 -10.63 -12.86
CA ASN A 115 1.21 -11.97 -12.81
C ASN A 115 2.44 -11.93 -11.88
N ILE A 116 2.50 -12.80 -10.89
CA ILE A 116 3.59 -12.89 -9.91
C ILE A 116 4.17 -14.31 -9.98
N LYS A 117 5.51 -14.42 -10.13
CA LYS A 117 6.19 -15.71 -10.36
C LYS A 117 5.63 -16.52 -11.55
N GLY A 118 5.14 -15.84 -12.58
CA GLY A 118 4.57 -16.51 -13.77
C GLY A 118 3.19 -17.14 -13.55
N LYS A 119 2.51 -16.80 -12.45
CA LYS A 119 1.11 -17.13 -12.15
C LYS A 119 0.27 -15.87 -12.15
#